data_AF-A0A4R1Q3B0-F1
#
_entry.id   AF-A0A4R1Q3B0-F1
#
_cell.length_a   1.000
_cell.length_b   1.000
_cell.length_c   1.000
_cell.angle_alpha   90.00
_cell.angle_beta   90.00
_cell.angle_gamma   90.00
#
_symmetry.space_group_name_H-M   'P 1'
#
loop_
_entity.id
_entity.type
_entity.pdbx_description
1 polymer ?
#
loop_
_entity_poly.entity_id
_entity_poly.type
_entity_poly.pdbx_seq_one_letter_code
_entity_poly.pdbx_strand_id
1 'polypeptide(L)'
;MGTIALQLERSTTGVVAASASVVFNTVLFTTGNISYAPLTGIITINEPGRYVINWWAVTQAAIASAGPGFALSSSLGASIQSNSPNKIGPFSGAGVINITSTPATISLVNSTSGDITFSSLVHTKAGLTLFKDEPPGDLSDSSLCFSYAQLSHVIEQLITLYPASIMSVFTTNANVVTGTATSLYTSPNADGAGLFIVTDNLGQSQAVPLAAICAIYIGDATVYDPAITYLPPPSPLPKGCDTDLIAAVNDYLPIPTEVIIQMGVTVQASGEVYQNEYGILVLSDASGNTPIFISVSKIARIITAASESAGSNSKPVIVNKIAANSVTI
;
A
#
# COMPACT_ATOMS: atom_id res chain seq x y z
N MET A 1 -0.82 -2.13 13.93
CA MET A 1 -0.33 -1.06 14.83
C MET A 1 0.62 -0.22 14.02
N GLY A 2 0.34 1.07 13.85
CA GLY A 2 1.17 1.94 13.01
C GLY A 2 2.57 2.17 13.59
N THR A 3 3.48 2.60 12.72
CA THR A 3 4.89 2.89 13.06
C THR A 3 5.09 4.10 14.00
N ILE A 4 4.02 4.84 14.31
CA ILE A 4 4.04 6.02 15.18
C ILE A 4 3.33 5.72 16.51
N ALA A 5 4.01 5.97 17.62
CA ALA A 5 3.44 5.92 18.96
C ALA A 5 4.15 6.90 19.91
N LEU A 6 3.39 7.40 20.88
CA LEU A 6 3.82 8.35 21.88
C LEU A 6 3.14 8.01 23.22
N GLN A 7 3.92 7.96 24.28
CA GLN A 7 3.43 7.82 25.64
C GLN A 7 4.01 8.91 26.52
N LEU A 8 3.11 9.67 27.14
CA LEU A 8 3.42 10.82 27.98
C LEU A 8 2.93 10.57 29.41
N GLU A 9 3.69 11.11 30.36
CA GLU A 9 3.34 11.05 31.76
C GLU A 9 3.50 12.43 32.44
N ARG A 10 2.53 12.74 33.30
CA ARG A 10 2.59 13.86 34.22
C ARG A 10 2.76 13.34 35.64
N SER A 11 3.88 13.68 36.28
CA SER A 11 4.13 13.49 37.72
C SER A 11 4.07 14.81 38.50
N THR A 12 4.11 15.96 37.81
CA THR A 12 4.07 17.29 38.44
C THR A 12 2.70 17.60 39.06
N THR A 13 2.71 17.98 40.34
CA THR A 13 1.55 18.53 41.05
C THR A 13 1.16 19.89 40.50
N GLY A 14 -0.11 20.28 40.65
CA GLY A 14 -0.53 21.64 40.35
C GLY A 14 -1.93 21.71 39.80
N VAL A 15 -2.25 22.91 39.31
CA VAL A 15 -3.54 23.29 38.79
C VAL A 15 -3.41 23.53 37.28
N VAL A 16 -4.40 23.09 36.51
CA VAL A 16 -4.57 23.48 35.11
C VAL A 16 -5.77 24.42 35.05
N ALA A 17 -5.50 25.66 34.68
CA ALA A 17 -6.51 26.70 34.58
C ALA A 17 -7.57 26.36 33.51
N ALA A 18 -8.72 27.02 33.59
CA ALA A 18 -9.74 26.91 32.54
C ALA A 18 -9.13 27.17 31.14
N SER A 19 -9.43 26.31 30.17
CA SER A 19 -8.90 26.38 28.79
C SER A 19 -7.39 26.24 28.63
N ALA A 20 -6.63 25.98 29.70
CA ALA A 20 -5.20 25.74 29.62
C ALA A 20 -4.88 24.31 29.16
N SER A 21 -3.73 24.15 28.50
CA SER A 21 -3.23 22.83 28.07
C SER A 21 -2.64 22.05 29.24
N VAL A 22 -2.87 20.74 29.24
CA VAL A 22 -2.27 19.80 30.18
C VAL A 22 -0.84 19.52 29.74
N VAL A 23 0.09 19.89 30.62
CA VAL A 23 1.51 19.65 30.41
C VAL A 23 1.93 18.32 31.03
N PHE A 24 2.58 17.47 30.25
CA PHE A 24 3.22 16.22 30.66
C PHE A 24 4.72 16.45 30.75
N ASN A 25 5.31 16.27 31.92
CA ASN A 25 6.72 16.58 32.15
C ASN A 25 7.67 15.46 31.72
N THR A 26 7.15 14.27 31.42
CA THR A 26 7.95 13.09 31.06
C THR A 26 7.43 12.45 29.78
N VAL A 27 8.34 12.17 28.84
CA VAL A 27 8.07 11.34 27.66
C VAL A 27 8.58 9.94 27.98
N LEU A 28 7.67 8.96 28.10
CA LEU A 28 8.02 7.58 28.41
C LEU A 28 8.43 6.81 27.15
N PHE A 29 7.76 7.09 26.03
CA PHE A 29 8.00 6.43 24.76
C PHE A 29 7.68 7.36 23.60
N THR A 30 8.51 7.35 22.55
CA THR A 30 8.25 8.07 21.30
C THR A 30 8.90 7.32 20.15
N THR A 31 8.16 7.16 19.06
CA THR A 31 8.64 6.55 17.81
C THR A 31 7.90 7.14 16.61
N GLY A 32 8.59 7.23 15.48
CA GLY A 32 8.07 7.72 14.21
C GLY A 32 7.99 9.25 14.11
N ASN A 33 7.24 9.75 13.14
CA ASN A 33 7.15 11.17 12.77
C ASN A 33 6.24 12.00 13.70
N ILE A 34 6.49 11.90 15.01
CA ILE A 34 5.76 12.62 16.06
C ILE A 34 6.74 13.29 17.02
N SER A 35 6.39 14.49 17.49
CA SER A 35 7.17 15.22 18.49
C SER A 35 6.27 15.80 19.57
N TYR A 36 6.82 16.02 20.76
CA TYR A 36 6.11 16.61 21.89
C TYR A 36 6.94 17.72 22.53
N ALA A 37 6.29 18.84 22.88
CA ALA A 37 6.89 19.98 23.55
C ALA A 37 6.46 20.03 25.04
N PRO A 38 7.33 19.61 25.99
CA PRO A 38 6.98 19.49 27.41
C PRO A 38 6.73 20.82 28.14
N LEU A 39 7.02 21.97 27.54
CA LEU A 39 6.74 23.28 28.15
C LEU A 39 5.33 23.78 27.81
N THR A 40 4.82 23.42 26.63
CA THR A 40 3.55 23.92 26.10
C THR A 40 2.44 22.89 26.13
N GLY A 41 2.78 21.59 26.22
CA GLY A 41 1.79 20.51 26.14
C GLY A 41 1.35 20.18 24.72
N ILE A 42 2.06 20.67 23.70
CA ILE A 42 1.70 20.49 22.30
C ILE A 42 2.36 19.23 21.74
N ILE A 43 1.55 18.37 21.13
CA ILE A 43 1.97 17.23 20.32
C ILE A 43 1.91 17.67 18.85
N THR A 44 2.99 17.49 18.10
CA THR A 44 3.06 17.77 16.66
C THR A 44 3.14 16.47 15.89
N ILE A 45 2.22 16.30 14.95
CA ILE A 45 2.12 15.15 14.05
C ILE A 45 2.54 15.60 12.66
N ASN A 46 3.57 14.94 12.12
CA ASN A 46 4.13 15.26 10.81
C ASN A 46 3.73 14.26 9.72
N GLU A 47 2.81 13.34 10.02
CA GLU A 47 2.35 12.32 9.07
C GLU A 47 0.81 12.21 9.06
N PRO A 48 0.16 12.24 7.89
CA PRO A 48 -1.29 12.08 7.80
C PRO A 48 -1.71 10.67 8.22
N GLY A 49 -2.97 10.56 8.67
CA GLY A 49 -3.57 9.28 9.05
C GLY A 49 -4.47 9.35 10.27
N ARG A 50 -4.99 8.19 10.68
CA ARG A 50 -5.87 8.03 11.83
C ARG A 50 -5.05 7.78 13.10
N TYR A 51 -5.31 8.58 14.12
CA TYR A 51 -4.66 8.47 15.42
C TYR A 51 -5.68 8.15 16.50
N VAL A 52 -5.34 7.18 17.33
CA VAL A 52 -6.11 6.83 18.53
C VAL A 52 -5.38 7.37 19.73
N ILE A 53 -6.08 8.17 20.51
CA ILE A 53 -5.55 8.84 21.69
C ILE A 53 -6.38 8.42 22.89
N ASN A 54 -5.70 7.88 23.89
CA ASN A 54 -6.27 7.56 25.19
C ASN A 54 -5.57 8.41 26.25
N TRP A 55 -6.34 9.02 27.13
CA TRP A 55 -5.81 9.78 28.25
C TRP A 55 -6.52 9.41 29.54
N TRP A 56 -5.81 9.61 30.64
CA TRP A 56 -6.35 9.47 31.97
C TRP A 56 -5.72 10.50 32.89
N ALA A 57 -6.45 10.88 33.93
CA ALA A 57 -5.98 11.83 34.92
C ALA A 57 -6.67 11.60 36.27
N VAL A 58 -5.96 11.91 37.35
CA VAL A 58 -6.44 11.77 38.72
C VAL A 58 -6.62 13.16 39.31
N THR A 59 -7.86 13.57 39.50
CA THR A 59 -8.20 14.91 40.00
C THR A 59 -8.42 14.88 41.51
N GLN A 60 -7.97 15.93 42.18
CA GLN A 60 -8.25 16.21 43.59
C GLN A 60 -9.47 17.11 43.76
N ALA A 61 -9.62 18.07 42.84
CA ALA A 61 -10.72 19.02 42.84
C ALA A 61 -10.92 19.58 41.42
N ALA A 62 -12.16 19.93 41.10
CA ALA A 62 -12.51 20.72 39.92
C ALA A 62 -13.41 21.87 40.38
N ILE A 63 -12.96 23.11 40.16
CA ILE A 63 -13.68 24.34 40.53
C ILE A 63 -14.68 24.70 39.40
N ALA A 64 -15.49 23.73 38.99
CA ALA A 64 -16.53 23.90 37.99
C ALA A 64 -17.90 23.44 38.54
N SER A 65 -18.98 23.89 37.89
CA SER A 65 -20.35 23.46 38.20
C SER A 65 -20.54 21.97 37.89
N ALA A 66 -19.93 21.49 36.80
CA ALA A 66 -19.71 20.07 36.52
C ALA A 66 -18.41 19.56 37.17
N GLY A 67 -18.18 18.24 37.20
CA GLY A 67 -16.87 17.71 37.58
C GLY A 67 -15.78 17.99 36.53
N PRO A 68 -14.61 17.33 36.59
CA PRO A 68 -13.51 17.60 35.68
C PRO A 68 -13.87 17.24 34.25
N GLY A 69 -13.35 18.03 33.31
CA GLY A 69 -13.56 17.86 31.88
C GLY A 69 -12.31 18.24 31.10
N PHE A 70 -11.94 17.39 30.15
CA PHE A 70 -10.83 17.62 29.24
C PHE A 70 -11.29 17.44 27.80
N ALA A 71 -10.70 18.20 26.90
CA ALA A 71 -10.91 18.07 25.48
C ALA A 71 -9.59 17.82 24.76
N LEU A 72 -9.57 16.88 23.82
CA LEU A 72 -8.53 16.85 22.81
C LEU A 72 -8.85 17.93 21.78
N SER A 73 -8.00 18.93 21.71
CA SER A 73 -8.06 20.00 20.70
C SER A 73 -7.03 19.75 19.62
N SER A 74 -7.43 19.87 18.36
CA SER A 74 -6.54 19.78 17.21
C SER A 74 -6.55 21.05 16.37
N SER A 75 -5.45 21.32 15.65
CA SER A 75 -5.36 22.42 14.67
C SER A 75 -6.34 22.29 13.50
N LEU A 76 -6.91 21.10 13.29
CA LEU A 76 -7.91 20.82 12.26
C LEU A 76 -9.35 21.15 12.73
N GLY A 77 -9.51 21.71 13.93
CA GLY A 77 -10.81 22.09 14.49
C GLY A 77 -11.55 20.98 15.20
N ALA A 78 -11.00 19.75 15.26
CA ALA A 78 -11.60 18.69 16.07
C ALA A 78 -11.43 18.98 17.57
N SER A 79 -12.53 18.87 18.32
CA SER A 79 -12.58 19.02 19.77
C SER A 79 -13.37 17.86 20.36
N ILE A 80 -12.67 16.86 20.90
CA ILE A 80 -13.28 15.66 21.50
C ILE A 80 -13.30 15.83 23.01
N GLN A 81 -14.48 15.99 23.59
CA GLN A 81 -14.64 16.25 25.02
C GLN A 81 -14.86 14.95 25.80
N SER A 82 -14.35 14.91 27.02
CA SER A 82 -14.66 13.89 28.02
C SER A 82 -14.77 14.54 29.39
N ASN A 83 -15.83 14.21 30.13
CA ASN A 83 -16.12 14.79 31.43
C ASN A 83 -16.59 13.73 32.42
N SER A 84 -16.50 14.06 33.71
CA SER A 84 -16.97 13.21 34.80
C SER A 84 -17.81 14.05 35.78
N PRO A 85 -18.90 13.52 36.35
CA PRO A 85 -19.59 14.18 37.47
C PRO A 85 -18.78 14.12 38.77
N ASN A 86 -17.84 13.16 38.88
CA ASN A 86 -17.03 12.98 40.09
C ASN A 86 -15.90 14.00 40.12
N LYS A 87 -15.92 14.88 41.12
CA LYS A 87 -14.89 15.93 41.29
C LYS A 87 -13.51 15.41 41.70
N ILE A 88 -13.48 14.19 42.25
CA ILE A 88 -12.29 13.56 42.83
C ILE A 88 -12.18 12.15 42.28
N GLY A 89 -10.95 11.74 41.94
CA GLY A 89 -10.63 10.37 41.54
C GLY A 89 -10.06 10.27 40.13
N PRO A 90 -9.75 9.04 39.67
CA PRO A 90 -9.33 8.79 38.31
C PRO A 90 -10.51 8.98 37.34
N PHE A 91 -10.24 9.59 36.20
CA PHE A 91 -11.11 9.53 35.04
C PHE A 91 -10.26 9.28 33.80
N SER A 92 -10.89 8.73 32.75
CA SER A 92 -10.26 8.44 31.47
C SER A 92 -11.11 8.99 30.33
N GLY A 93 -10.47 9.30 29.21
CA GLY A 93 -11.09 9.66 27.95
C GLY A 93 -10.36 9.01 26.78
N ALA A 94 -11.07 8.92 25.65
CA ALA A 94 -10.54 8.38 24.41
C ALA A 94 -11.05 9.21 23.23
N GLY A 95 -10.26 9.27 22.17
CA GLY A 95 -10.57 10.05 20.98
C GLY A 95 -9.85 9.50 19.77
N VAL A 96 -10.52 9.59 18.63
CA VAL A 96 -9.97 9.22 17.33
C VAL A 96 -9.96 10.47 16.46
N ILE A 97 -8.80 10.81 15.92
CA ILE A 97 -8.63 12.00 15.08
C ILE A 97 -8.03 11.55 13.75
N ASN A 98 -8.64 11.98 12.65
CA ASN A 98 -8.10 11.79 11.31
C ASN A 98 -7.33 13.05 10.88
N ILE A 99 -6.03 12.92 10.63
CA ILE A 99 -5.14 14.01 10.21
C ILE A 99 -5.06 14.01 8.69
N THR A 100 -5.64 15.04 8.05
CA THR A 100 -5.68 15.19 6.59
C THR A 100 -4.56 16.07 6.03
N SER A 101 -3.97 16.95 6.84
CA SER A 101 -2.85 17.81 6.47
C SER A 101 -1.82 17.88 7.60
N THR A 102 -0.54 18.01 7.22
CA THR A 102 0.61 18.05 8.14
C THR A 102 1.45 19.30 7.91
N PRO A 103 2.06 19.90 8.95
CA PRO A 103 2.06 19.46 10.35
C PRO A 103 0.76 19.81 11.07
N ALA A 104 0.20 18.86 11.82
CA ALA A 104 -0.96 19.06 12.67
C ALA A 104 -0.56 19.11 14.14
N THR A 105 -1.24 19.92 14.95
CA THR A 105 -0.99 19.99 16.40
C THR A 105 -2.19 19.45 17.17
N ILE A 106 -1.89 18.73 18.26
CA ILE A 106 -2.87 18.21 19.21
C ILE A 106 -2.45 18.62 20.61
N SER A 107 -3.40 19.05 21.43
CA SER A 107 -3.22 19.25 22.86
C SER A 107 -4.43 18.74 23.64
N LEU A 108 -4.17 18.29 24.87
CA LEU A 108 -5.23 18.00 25.83
C LEU A 108 -5.47 19.28 26.63
N VAL A 109 -6.68 19.84 26.58
CA VAL A 109 -7.02 21.11 27.25
C VAL A 109 -8.07 20.89 28.33
N ASN A 110 -8.03 21.68 29.40
CA ASN A 110 -9.11 21.75 30.37
C ASN A 110 -10.35 22.38 29.71
N SER A 111 -11.43 21.60 29.57
CA SER A 111 -12.65 22.03 28.90
C SER A 111 -13.69 22.61 29.85
N THR A 112 -13.38 22.74 31.14
CA THR A 112 -14.28 23.29 32.14
C THR A 112 -14.11 24.81 32.28
N SER A 113 -15.10 25.46 32.89
CA SER A 113 -15.07 26.91 33.17
C SER A 113 -14.21 27.30 34.37
N GLY A 114 -13.54 26.33 35.01
CA GLY A 114 -12.72 26.57 36.19
C GLY A 114 -11.52 25.66 36.26
N ASP A 115 -10.81 25.79 37.36
CA ASP A 115 -9.50 25.19 37.54
C ASP A 115 -9.61 23.72 37.97
N ILE A 116 -8.78 22.86 37.36
CA ILE A 116 -8.67 21.44 37.74
C ILE A 116 -7.35 21.22 38.49
N THR A 117 -7.45 20.74 39.72
CA THR A 117 -6.30 20.40 40.58
C THR A 117 -6.02 18.90 40.51
N PHE A 118 -4.79 18.52 40.22
CA PHE A 118 -4.36 17.12 40.21
C PHE A 118 -4.07 16.58 41.62
N SER A 119 -4.31 15.29 41.84
CA SER A 119 -4.11 14.63 43.14
C SER A 119 -2.66 14.65 43.60
N SER A 120 -2.39 15.17 44.80
CA SER A 120 -1.08 15.03 45.44
C SER A 120 -0.79 13.60 45.93
N LEU A 121 -1.81 12.74 46.03
CA LEU A 121 -1.73 11.42 46.68
C LEU A 121 -1.15 10.30 45.80
N VAL A 122 -1.13 10.46 44.48
CA VAL A 122 -0.65 9.43 43.53
C VAL A 122 0.67 9.87 42.90
N HIS A 123 1.62 8.99 42.59
CA HIS A 123 2.88 9.42 41.96
C HIS A 123 2.67 9.96 40.54
N THR A 124 1.89 9.23 39.75
CA THR A 124 1.51 9.63 38.40
C THR A 124 0.13 10.28 38.41
N LYS A 125 0.07 11.51 37.91
CA LYS A 125 -1.11 12.38 37.98
C LYS A 125 -1.98 12.27 36.74
N ALA A 126 -1.34 12.08 35.58
CA ALA A 126 -2.00 11.91 34.30
C ALA A 126 -1.10 11.13 33.34
N GLY A 127 -1.72 10.46 32.39
CA GLY A 127 -1.04 9.81 31.28
C GLY A 127 -1.79 10.01 29.98
N LEU A 128 -1.03 10.05 28.88
CA LEU A 128 -1.57 10.10 27.53
C LEU A 128 -0.82 9.10 26.67
N THR A 129 -1.56 8.22 26.01
CA THR A 129 -1.03 7.30 25.01
C THR A 129 -1.66 7.63 23.68
N LEU A 130 -0.83 7.81 22.68
CA LEU A 130 -1.22 8.07 21.31
C LEU A 130 -0.51 7.05 20.43
N PHE A 131 -1.25 6.44 19.52
CA PHE A 131 -0.66 5.63 18.46
C PHE A 131 -1.40 5.89 17.15
N LYS A 132 -0.66 5.78 16.05
CA LYS A 132 -1.29 5.77 14.73
C LYS A 132 -1.97 4.42 14.58
N ASP A 133 -3.28 4.49 14.40
CA ASP A 133 -4.05 3.35 13.95
C ASP A 133 -3.97 3.36 12.42
N GLU A 134 -2.94 2.70 11.91
CA GLU A 134 -3.03 2.22 10.54
C GLU A 134 -4.16 1.19 10.55
N PRO A 135 -5.21 1.34 9.71
CA PRO A 135 -6.08 0.22 9.42
C PRO A 135 -5.17 -0.99 9.18
N PRO A 136 -5.54 -2.22 9.61
CA PRO A 136 -4.77 -3.39 9.19
C PRO A 136 -4.52 -3.18 7.70
N GLY A 137 -3.24 -3.13 7.31
CA GLY A 137 -2.85 -3.04 5.91
C GLY A 137 -3.57 -4.22 5.30
N ASP A 138 -4.69 -3.93 4.67
CA ASP A 138 -5.61 -4.96 4.30
C ASP A 138 -4.80 -5.75 3.27
N LEU A 139 -4.75 -7.08 3.38
CA LEU A 139 -3.98 -7.83 2.39
C LEU A 139 -4.56 -7.62 0.98
N SER A 140 -5.76 -7.01 0.89
CA SER A 140 -6.38 -6.44 -0.31
C SER A 140 -5.60 -5.27 -0.94
N ASP A 141 -4.78 -4.54 -0.18
CA ASP A 141 -3.95 -3.40 -0.60
C ASP A 141 -2.45 -3.77 -0.65
N SER A 142 -2.08 -5.03 -0.81
CA SER A 142 -0.67 -5.38 -1.08
C SER A 142 -0.27 -4.98 -2.51
N SER A 143 0.99 -4.65 -2.73
CA SER A 143 1.50 -4.41 -4.10
C SER A 143 1.38 -5.65 -4.97
N LEU A 144 1.38 -6.85 -4.36
CA LEU A 144 1.06 -8.10 -5.05
C LEU A 144 -0.40 -8.13 -5.54
N CYS A 145 -1.38 -7.78 -4.69
CA CYS A 145 -2.78 -7.67 -5.07
C CYS A 145 -2.99 -6.61 -6.15
N PHE A 146 -2.33 -5.46 -6.03
CA PHE A 146 -2.32 -4.45 -7.09
C PHE A 146 -1.76 -5.02 -8.40
N SER A 147 -0.68 -5.80 -8.37
CA SER A 147 -0.14 -6.43 -9.60
C SER A 147 -1.14 -7.37 -10.28
N TYR A 148 -2.00 -8.05 -9.51
CA TYR A 148 -3.06 -8.89 -10.05
C TYR A 148 -4.24 -8.08 -10.59
N ALA A 149 -4.63 -6.99 -9.91
CA ALA A 149 -5.62 -6.05 -10.43
C ALA A 149 -5.14 -5.41 -11.74
N GLN A 150 -3.86 -5.02 -11.80
CA GLN A 150 -3.21 -4.49 -13.00
C GLN A 150 -3.20 -5.50 -14.14
N LEU A 151 -2.82 -6.75 -13.86
CA LEU A 151 -2.84 -7.83 -14.85
C LEU A 151 -4.27 -8.10 -15.36
N SER A 152 -5.27 -8.12 -14.47
CA SER A 152 -6.69 -8.27 -14.84
C SER A 152 -7.13 -7.13 -15.76
N HIS A 153 -6.86 -5.88 -15.38
CA HIS A 153 -7.22 -4.69 -16.16
C HIS A 153 -6.60 -4.71 -17.56
N VAL A 154 -5.36 -5.17 -17.68
CA VAL A 154 -4.70 -5.32 -18.99
C VAL A 154 -5.35 -6.45 -19.78
N ILE A 155 -5.58 -7.63 -19.18
CA ILE A 155 -6.20 -8.77 -19.88
C ILE A 155 -7.60 -8.44 -20.41
N GLU A 156 -8.43 -7.70 -19.66
CA GLU A 156 -9.77 -7.27 -20.15
C GLU A 156 -9.65 -6.45 -21.45
N GLN A 157 -8.67 -5.55 -21.50
CA GLN A 157 -8.37 -4.77 -22.69
C GLN A 157 -7.81 -5.67 -23.80
N LEU A 158 -6.92 -6.61 -23.49
CA LEU A 158 -6.36 -7.53 -24.49
C LEU A 158 -7.44 -8.40 -25.14
N ILE A 159 -8.43 -8.89 -24.39
CA ILE A 159 -9.58 -9.63 -24.92
C ILE A 159 -10.36 -8.76 -25.92
N THR A 160 -10.50 -7.47 -25.62
CA THR A 160 -11.29 -6.52 -26.43
C THR A 160 -10.53 -6.04 -27.67
N LEU A 161 -9.24 -5.73 -27.53
CA LEU A 161 -8.40 -5.15 -28.58
C LEU A 161 -7.84 -6.22 -29.53
N TYR A 162 -7.64 -7.46 -29.06
CA TYR A 162 -7.07 -8.56 -29.83
C TYR A 162 -7.99 -9.80 -29.88
N PRO A 163 -9.28 -9.67 -30.24
CA PRO A 163 -10.27 -10.75 -30.10
C PRO A 163 -10.02 -11.94 -31.04
N ALA A 164 -9.30 -11.73 -32.14
CA ALA A 164 -8.97 -12.78 -33.11
C ALA A 164 -7.55 -13.36 -32.91
N SER A 165 -6.78 -12.83 -31.97
CA SER A 165 -5.38 -13.24 -31.79
C SER A 165 -5.27 -14.53 -30.98
N ILE A 166 -4.43 -15.43 -31.44
CA ILE A 166 -4.09 -16.65 -30.71
C ILE A 166 -2.95 -16.31 -29.75
N MET A 167 -3.29 -16.18 -28.48
CA MET A 167 -2.35 -15.82 -27.42
C MET A 167 -1.67 -17.06 -26.86
N SER A 168 -0.44 -16.89 -26.37
CA SER A 168 0.27 -17.90 -25.59
C SER A 168 0.54 -17.38 -24.18
N VAL A 169 -0.05 -18.06 -23.20
CA VAL A 169 0.04 -17.74 -21.78
C VAL A 169 1.06 -18.67 -21.13
N PHE A 170 2.15 -18.08 -20.66
CA PHE A 170 3.24 -18.79 -20.00
C PHE A 170 2.99 -18.81 -18.50
N THR A 171 3.01 -19.99 -17.90
CA THR A 171 2.73 -20.16 -16.47
C THR A 171 3.97 -20.55 -15.67
N THR A 172 3.85 -20.52 -14.35
CA THR A 172 4.92 -20.92 -13.41
C THR A 172 5.31 -22.40 -13.49
N ASN A 173 4.43 -23.28 -14.00
CA ASN A 173 4.58 -24.74 -13.95
C ASN A 173 5.05 -25.39 -15.27
N ALA A 174 5.93 -24.73 -16.03
CA ALA A 174 6.48 -25.16 -17.32
C ALA A 174 5.47 -25.34 -18.47
N ASN A 175 4.17 -25.12 -18.24
CA ASN A 175 3.16 -25.25 -19.27
C ASN A 175 2.99 -23.93 -20.03
N VAL A 176 2.55 -24.04 -21.29
CA VAL A 176 2.10 -22.91 -22.10
C VAL A 176 0.69 -23.22 -22.55
N VAL A 177 -0.23 -22.31 -22.24
CA VAL A 177 -1.62 -22.40 -22.65
C VAL A 177 -1.80 -21.51 -23.87
N THR A 178 -2.16 -22.10 -25.01
CA THR A 178 -2.32 -21.37 -26.28
C THR A 178 -3.76 -21.43 -26.75
N GLY A 179 -4.30 -20.27 -27.15
CA GLY A 179 -5.65 -20.17 -27.69
C GLY A 179 -6.16 -18.72 -27.71
N THR A 180 -7.44 -18.55 -28.00
CA THR A 180 -8.07 -17.22 -28.07
C THR A 180 -8.58 -16.78 -26.71
N ALA A 181 -8.20 -15.57 -26.29
CA ALA A 181 -8.64 -14.99 -25.03
C ALA A 181 -10.16 -14.75 -25.05
N THR A 182 -10.89 -15.34 -24.10
CA THR A 182 -12.37 -15.33 -24.12
C THR A 182 -12.94 -14.48 -23.01
N SER A 183 -12.52 -14.70 -21.77
CA SER A 183 -13.07 -13.99 -20.61
C SER A 183 -12.14 -14.03 -19.39
N LEU A 184 -12.39 -13.14 -18.45
CA LEU A 184 -11.88 -13.21 -17.09
C LEU A 184 -13.03 -13.58 -16.16
N TYR A 185 -12.80 -14.57 -15.30
CA TYR A 185 -13.81 -15.07 -14.38
C TYR A 185 -13.58 -14.53 -12.97
N THR A 186 -14.65 -13.93 -12.42
CA THR A 186 -14.76 -13.44 -11.06
C THR A 186 -15.79 -14.28 -10.30
N SER A 187 -15.41 -14.78 -9.12
CA SER A 187 -16.35 -15.49 -8.25
C SER A 187 -17.38 -14.53 -7.66
N PRO A 188 -18.65 -14.93 -7.46
CA PRO A 188 -19.64 -14.09 -6.78
C PRO A 188 -19.27 -13.64 -5.36
N ASN A 189 -18.33 -14.35 -4.72
CA ASN A 189 -17.84 -14.03 -3.38
C ASN A 189 -16.48 -13.30 -3.41
N ALA A 190 -16.02 -12.85 -4.57
CA ALA A 190 -14.74 -12.19 -4.75
C ALA A 190 -14.91 -10.81 -5.40
N ASP A 191 -14.01 -9.89 -5.05
CA ASP A 191 -14.04 -8.51 -5.51
C ASP A 191 -13.29 -8.29 -6.84
N GLY A 192 -12.68 -9.33 -7.41
CA GLY A 192 -11.90 -9.25 -8.64
C GLY A 192 -11.70 -10.59 -9.35
N ALA A 193 -11.22 -10.54 -10.59
CA ALA A 193 -11.00 -11.73 -11.40
C ALA A 193 -9.92 -12.63 -10.78
N GLY A 194 -10.13 -13.95 -10.85
CA GLY A 194 -9.19 -14.95 -10.37
C GLY A 194 -8.63 -15.85 -11.48
N LEU A 195 -9.40 -16.05 -12.55
CA LEU A 195 -9.07 -16.98 -13.64
C LEU A 195 -9.17 -16.28 -14.99
N PHE A 196 -8.14 -16.44 -15.80
CA PHE A 196 -8.13 -16.08 -17.21
C PHE A 196 -8.54 -17.28 -18.07
N ILE A 197 -9.58 -17.12 -18.89
CA ILE A 197 -10.13 -18.19 -19.71
C ILE A 197 -9.67 -18.01 -21.16
N VAL A 198 -8.96 -19.03 -21.64
CA VAL A 198 -8.48 -19.13 -23.02
C VAL A 198 -9.16 -20.33 -23.67
N THR A 199 -9.68 -20.17 -24.88
CA THR A 199 -10.31 -21.27 -25.63
C THR A 199 -9.39 -21.73 -26.74
N ASP A 200 -9.08 -23.03 -26.78
CA ASP A 200 -8.21 -23.60 -27.80
C ASP A 200 -8.93 -23.81 -29.15
N ASN A 201 -8.17 -24.24 -30.16
CA ASN A 201 -8.68 -24.46 -31.52
C ASN A 201 -9.73 -25.59 -31.61
N LEU A 202 -9.90 -26.40 -30.56
CA LEU A 202 -10.91 -27.45 -30.45
C LEU A 202 -12.17 -26.98 -29.70
N GLY A 203 -12.21 -25.70 -29.30
CA GLY A 203 -13.30 -25.12 -28.53
C GLY A 203 -13.29 -25.50 -27.05
N GLN A 204 -12.20 -26.05 -26.52
CA GLN A 204 -12.08 -26.36 -25.09
C GLN A 204 -11.59 -25.13 -24.33
N SER A 205 -12.32 -24.76 -23.27
CA SER A 205 -11.93 -23.67 -22.38
C SER A 205 -10.90 -24.14 -21.36
N GLN A 206 -9.77 -23.45 -21.32
CA GLN A 206 -8.67 -23.67 -20.39
C GLN A 206 -8.61 -22.48 -19.42
N ALA A 207 -8.76 -22.76 -18.13
CA ALA A 207 -8.73 -21.74 -17.08
C ALA A 207 -7.34 -21.63 -16.46
N VAL A 208 -6.73 -20.46 -16.56
CA VAL A 208 -5.40 -20.16 -16.02
C VAL A 208 -5.54 -19.21 -14.83
N PRO A 209 -5.12 -19.61 -13.61
CA PRO A 209 -5.11 -18.68 -12.48
C PRO A 209 -4.21 -17.48 -12.75
N LEU A 210 -4.68 -16.26 -12.50
CA LEU A 210 -3.88 -15.03 -12.64
C LEU A 210 -2.56 -15.12 -11.86
N ALA A 211 -2.61 -15.70 -10.66
CA ALA A 211 -1.44 -15.93 -9.82
C ALA A 211 -0.40 -16.89 -10.40
N ALA A 212 -0.75 -17.66 -11.44
CA ALA A 212 0.16 -18.58 -12.13
C ALA A 212 0.74 -18.00 -13.42
N ILE A 213 0.22 -16.88 -13.94
CA ILE A 213 0.67 -16.26 -15.19
C ILE A 213 2.00 -15.54 -14.95
N CYS A 214 3.01 -15.91 -15.74
CA CYS A 214 4.30 -15.22 -15.78
C CYS A 214 4.32 -14.17 -16.89
N ALA A 215 3.86 -14.57 -18.08
CA ALA A 215 3.84 -13.71 -19.26
C ALA A 215 2.72 -14.09 -20.23
N ILE A 216 2.25 -13.11 -20.99
CA ILE A 216 1.26 -13.27 -22.06
C ILE A 216 1.87 -12.73 -23.34
N TYR A 217 2.00 -13.62 -24.31
CA TYR A 217 2.35 -13.28 -25.67
C TYR A 217 1.08 -13.17 -26.52
N ILE A 218 0.86 -12.02 -27.16
CA ILE A 218 -0.40 -11.73 -27.87
C ILE A 218 -0.56 -12.52 -29.17
N GLY A 219 0.55 -12.97 -29.77
CA GLY A 219 0.56 -13.76 -30.99
C GLY A 219 1.35 -13.09 -32.12
N ASP A 220 1.58 -13.84 -33.20
CA ASP A 220 2.40 -13.40 -34.33
C ASP A 220 1.80 -12.19 -35.06
N ALA A 221 2.68 -11.30 -35.54
CA ALA A 221 2.34 -10.10 -36.32
C ALA A 221 1.38 -9.12 -35.60
N THR A 222 1.25 -9.23 -34.29
CA THR A 222 0.50 -8.27 -33.47
C THR A 222 1.36 -7.05 -33.15
N VAL A 223 0.72 -5.89 -33.04
CA VAL A 223 1.35 -4.61 -32.69
C VAL A 223 0.70 -4.11 -31.40
N TYR A 224 1.51 -3.58 -30.49
CA TYR A 224 1.06 -2.96 -29.26
C TYR A 224 0.09 -1.81 -29.56
N ASP A 225 -1.09 -1.86 -28.97
CA ASP A 225 -2.10 -0.83 -29.11
C ASP A 225 -1.87 0.28 -28.06
N PRO A 226 -1.60 1.53 -28.49
CA PRO A 226 -1.38 2.65 -27.56
C PRO A 226 -2.64 3.03 -26.77
N ALA A 227 -3.82 2.49 -27.08
CA ALA A 227 -5.04 2.69 -26.29
C ALA A 227 -5.06 1.87 -24.99
N ILE A 228 -4.12 0.95 -24.78
CA ILE A 228 -4.00 0.19 -23.53
C ILE A 228 -3.69 1.14 -22.37
N THR A 229 -4.52 1.07 -21.33
CA THR A 229 -4.41 1.86 -20.11
C THR A 229 -3.96 1.02 -18.92
N TYR A 230 -3.40 1.68 -17.92
CA TYR A 230 -2.84 1.08 -16.71
C TYR A 230 -3.46 1.73 -15.46
N LEU A 231 -3.64 0.96 -14.39
CA LEU A 231 -4.16 1.49 -13.13
C LEU A 231 -3.10 2.39 -12.48
N PRO A 232 -3.51 3.52 -11.87
CA PRO A 232 -2.58 4.36 -11.13
C PRO A 232 -2.12 3.64 -9.86
N PRO A 233 -0.81 3.66 -9.54
CA PRO A 233 -0.31 3.05 -8.31
C PRO A 233 -0.92 3.71 -7.05
N PRO A 234 -1.19 2.95 -5.99
CA PRO A 234 -1.64 3.50 -4.71
C PRO A 234 -0.63 4.53 -4.14
N SER A 235 -1.15 5.60 -3.53
CA SER A 235 -0.34 6.67 -2.94
C SER A 235 -0.79 6.99 -1.50
N PRO A 236 0.09 6.79 -0.48
CA PRO A 236 1.44 6.24 -0.58
C PRO A 236 1.43 4.75 -0.95
N LEU A 237 2.55 4.26 -1.52
CA LEU A 237 2.69 2.83 -1.82
C LEU A 237 2.51 1.98 -0.53
N PRO A 238 1.86 0.81 -0.62
CA PRO A 238 1.74 -0.13 0.47
C PRO A 238 3.11 -0.49 1.05
N LYS A 239 3.20 -0.78 2.33
CA LYS A 239 4.44 -1.28 2.93
C LYS A 239 4.47 -2.81 2.81
N GLY A 240 5.59 -3.38 2.37
CA GLY A 240 5.75 -4.83 2.28
C GLY A 240 6.92 -5.23 1.39
N CYS A 241 7.42 -6.46 1.55
CA CYS A 241 8.51 -6.98 0.73
C CYS A 241 8.14 -7.09 -0.77
N ASP A 242 6.85 -7.25 -1.05
CA ASP A 242 6.29 -7.22 -2.39
C ASP A 242 6.35 -5.82 -3.01
N THR A 243 6.09 -4.77 -2.23
CA THR A 243 6.33 -3.38 -2.67
C THR A 243 7.80 -3.17 -2.97
N ASP A 244 8.70 -3.59 -2.08
CA ASP A 244 10.14 -3.41 -2.27
C ASP A 244 10.59 -4.05 -3.60
N LEU A 245 10.11 -5.26 -3.92
CA LEU A 245 10.40 -5.93 -5.18
C LEU A 245 9.83 -5.18 -6.40
N ILE A 246 8.54 -4.86 -6.38
CA ILE A 246 7.86 -4.28 -7.55
C ILE A 246 8.39 -2.86 -7.84
N ALA A 247 8.56 -2.05 -6.79
CA ALA A 247 9.16 -0.72 -6.91
C ALA A 247 10.62 -0.81 -7.39
N ALA A 248 11.43 -1.73 -6.86
CA ALA A 248 12.81 -1.90 -7.30
C ALA A 248 12.90 -2.31 -8.78
N VAL A 249 12.05 -3.21 -9.27
CA VAL A 249 12.05 -3.58 -10.71
C VAL A 249 11.63 -2.40 -11.58
N ASN A 250 10.62 -1.63 -11.14
CA ASN A 250 10.16 -0.45 -11.86
C ASN A 250 11.27 0.61 -11.96
N ASP A 251 12.02 0.88 -10.89
CA ASP A 251 13.14 1.81 -10.90
C ASP A 251 14.39 1.26 -11.63
N TYR A 252 14.62 -0.05 -11.58
CA TYR A 252 15.80 -0.70 -12.16
C TYR A 252 15.77 -0.81 -13.68
N LEU A 253 14.59 -0.76 -14.30
CA LEU A 253 14.39 -0.95 -15.75
C LEU A 253 13.84 0.32 -16.44
N PRO A 254 14.65 1.38 -16.61
CA PRO A 254 14.21 2.55 -17.36
C PRO A 254 13.90 2.20 -18.83
N ILE A 255 13.02 2.97 -19.46
CA ILE A 255 12.71 2.82 -20.89
C ILE A 255 13.68 3.67 -21.72
N PRO A 256 14.27 3.16 -22.82
CA PRO A 256 14.36 1.75 -23.22
C PRO A 256 15.54 1.04 -22.53
N THR A 257 15.35 -0.23 -22.14
CA THR A 257 16.43 -1.10 -21.66
C THR A 257 16.31 -2.47 -22.30
N GLU A 258 17.42 -3.00 -22.81
CA GLU A 258 17.46 -4.36 -23.36
C GLU A 258 17.70 -5.39 -22.25
N VAL A 259 16.82 -6.39 -22.20
CA VAL A 259 16.75 -7.33 -21.09
C VAL A 259 16.59 -8.77 -21.54
N ILE A 260 17.11 -9.67 -20.72
CA ILE A 260 16.71 -11.07 -20.69
C ILE A 260 16.08 -11.34 -19.32
N ILE A 261 14.82 -11.75 -19.33
CA ILE A 261 14.01 -12.00 -18.14
C ILE A 261 13.73 -13.49 -18.04
N GLN A 262 14.07 -14.09 -16.91
CA GLN A 262 13.77 -15.48 -16.60
C GLN A 262 12.62 -15.53 -15.60
N MET A 263 11.62 -16.38 -15.88
CA MET A 263 10.39 -16.52 -15.13
C MET A 263 9.96 -17.98 -15.05
N GLY A 264 9.15 -18.31 -14.04
CA GLY A 264 8.74 -19.70 -13.81
C GLY A 264 9.94 -20.64 -13.73
N VAL A 265 9.74 -21.89 -14.13
CA VAL A 265 10.82 -22.91 -14.15
C VAL A 265 11.61 -22.92 -15.46
N THR A 266 11.04 -22.44 -16.56
CA THR A 266 11.59 -22.64 -17.91
C THR A 266 11.35 -21.48 -18.86
N VAL A 267 10.64 -20.44 -18.43
CA VAL A 267 10.21 -19.35 -19.30
C VAL A 267 11.34 -18.32 -19.35
N GLN A 268 11.74 -17.94 -20.55
CA GLN A 268 12.65 -16.84 -20.77
C GLN A 268 12.08 -15.92 -21.84
N ALA A 269 11.98 -14.63 -21.52
CA ALA A 269 11.67 -13.58 -22.48
C ALA A 269 12.92 -12.70 -22.68
N SER A 270 13.14 -12.23 -23.90
CA SER A 270 14.20 -11.28 -24.22
C SER A 270 13.68 -10.22 -25.18
N GLY A 271 14.13 -8.98 -25.02
CA GLY A 271 13.75 -7.86 -25.87
C GLY A 271 13.98 -6.52 -25.18
N GLU A 272 13.55 -5.44 -25.82
CA GLU A 272 13.59 -4.11 -25.26
C GLU A 272 12.35 -3.85 -24.39
N VAL A 273 12.56 -3.19 -23.25
CA VAL A 273 11.47 -2.71 -22.39
C VAL A 273 10.76 -1.56 -23.10
N TYR A 274 9.53 -1.82 -23.54
CA TYR A 274 8.68 -0.88 -24.28
C TYR A 274 7.75 -0.07 -23.36
N GLN A 275 7.20 -0.72 -22.33
CA GLN A 275 6.47 -0.06 -21.24
C GLN A 275 6.91 -0.64 -19.89
N ASN A 276 6.99 0.21 -18.88
CA ASN A 276 7.34 -0.18 -17.53
C ASN A 276 6.38 0.51 -16.54
N GLU A 277 5.34 -0.21 -16.18
CA GLU A 277 4.28 0.26 -15.31
C GLU A 277 4.30 -0.53 -13.99
N TYR A 278 3.75 0.04 -12.92
CA TYR A 278 3.84 -0.60 -11.61
C TYR A 278 3.15 -1.98 -11.63
N GLY A 279 3.93 -3.04 -11.43
CA GLY A 279 3.47 -4.43 -11.43
C GLY A 279 3.41 -5.13 -12.79
N ILE A 280 3.59 -4.42 -13.92
CA ILE A 280 3.56 -5.00 -15.26
C ILE A 280 4.63 -4.40 -16.19
N LEU A 281 5.33 -5.26 -16.92
CA LEU A 281 6.33 -4.88 -17.89
C LEU A 281 5.87 -5.31 -19.29
N VAL A 282 6.12 -4.50 -20.31
CA VAL A 282 5.88 -4.88 -21.70
C VAL A 282 7.18 -4.88 -22.46
N LEU A 283 7.54 -6.02 -23.06
CA LEU A 283 8.62 -6.09 -24.03
C LEU A 283 8.05 -5.94 -25.43
N SER A 284 8.69 -5.11 -26.24
CA SER A 284 8.35 -4.91 -27.64
C SER A 284 9.54 -4.32 -28.39
N ASP A 285 9.52 -4.37 -29.72
CA ASP A 285 10.47 -3.57 -30.49
C ASP A 285 10.07 -2.08 -30.51
N ALA A 286 10.93 -1.22 -31.06
CA ALA A 286 10.67 0.23 -31.15
C ALA A 286 9.40 0.60 -31.95
N SER A 287 8.87 -0.31 -32.76
CA SER A 287 7.61 -0.14 -33.51
C SER A 287 6.41 -0.79 -32.81
N GLY A 288 6.60 -1.35 -31.63
CA GLY A 288 5.56 -2.02 -30.86
C GLY A 288 5.23 -3.42 -31.36
N ASN A 289 6.00 -4.04 -32.25
CA ASN A 289 5.67 -5.38 -32.75
C ASN A 289 5.92 -6.47 -31.71
N THR A 290 5.07 -7.50 -31.73
CA THR A 290 5.21 -8.73 -30.93
C THR A 290 5.20 -8.43 -29.42
N PRO A 291 4.20 -7.70 -28.89
CA PRO A 291 4.18 -7.32 -27.49
C PRO A 291 4.09 -8.54 -26.56
N ILE A 292 4.92 -8.53 -25.51
CA ILE A 292 4.94 -9.55 -24.46
C ILE A 292 4.69 -8.86 -23.12
N PHE A 293 3.56 -9.17 -22.50
CA PHE A 293 3.17 -8.64 -21.19
C PHE A 293 3.72 -9.56 -20.11
N ILE A 294 4.46 -9.02 -19.15
CA ILE A 294 5.16 -9.76 -18.11
C ILE A 294 4.70 -9.28 -16.73
N SER A 295 4.32 -10.22 -15.88
CA SER A 295 4.01 -9.93 -14.46
C SER A 295 5.31 -9.82 -13.65
N VAL A 296 5.55 -8.64 -13.09
CA VAL A 296 6.78 -8.33 -12.33
C VAL A 296 6.96 -9.26 -11.14
N SER A 297 5.86 -9.63 -10.46
CA SER A 297 5.88 -10.53 -9.30
C SER A 297 6.35 -11.97 -9.61
N LYS A 298 6.53 -12.33 -10.90
CA LYS A 298 6.97 -13.67 -11.35
C LYS A 298 8.37 -13.68 -11.95
N ILE A 299 9.05 -12.54 -11.94
CA ILE A 299 10.44 -12.45 -12.41
C ILE A 299 11.35 -13.15 -11.41
N ALA A 300 12.09 -14.15 -11.89
CA ALA A 300 13.08 -14.87 -11.10
C ALA A 300 14.48 -14.25 -11.25
N ARG A 301 14.79 -13.71 -12.44
CA ARG A 301 16.09 -13.09 -12.73
C ARG A 301 15.99 -12.14 -13.92
N ILE A 302 16.73 -11.03 -13.83
CA ILE A 302 16.90 -10.05 -14.90
C ILE A 302 18.38 -10.03 -15.28
N ILE A 303 18.67 -10.02 -16.57
CA ILE A 303 20.00 -9.76 -17.12
C ILE A 303 19.87 -8.52 -18.00
N THR A 304 20.47 -7.42 -17.56
CA THR A 304 20.69 -6.22 -18.38
C THR A 304 22.03 -6.42 -19.09
N ALA A 305 22.01 -6.41 -20.43
CA ALA A 305 23.17 -6.51 -21.33
C ALA A 305 24.36 -7.41 -20.87
N ALA A 306 24.42 -8.66 -21.36
CA ALA A 306 25.69 -9.38 -21.54
C ALA A 306 26.06 -9.33 -23.03
N SER A 307 27.32 -8.99 -23.34
CA SER A 307 27.90 -8.80 -24.67
C SER A 307 27.39 -9.76 -25.77
N GLU A 308 27.08 -9.18 -26.94
CA GLU A 308 27.00 -9.84 -28.25
C GLU A 308 25.98 -10.99 -28.42
N SER A 309 24.67 -10.71 -28.52
CA SER A 309 23.79 -11.54 -29.39
C SER A 309 22.39 -11.00 -29.73
N ALA A 310 22.01 -9.78 -29.34
CA ALA A 310 20.74 -9.20 -29.76
C ALA A 310 21.05 -7.90 -30.49
N GLY A 311 20.71 -7.84 -31.78
CA GLY A 311 20.85 -6.59 -32.52
C GLY A 311 19.91 -5.56 -31.92
N SER A 312 20.37 -4.32 -31.77
CA SER A 312 19.51 -3.15 -31.58
C SER A 312 18.30 -3.26 -32.52
N ASN A 313 17.08 -3.22 -31.97
CA ASN A 313 15.79 -3.45 -32.67
C ASN A 313 15.44 -4.91 -33.04
N SER A 314 15.93 -5.91 -32.32
CA SER A 314 15.47 -7.29 -32.50
C SER A 314 14.07 -7.48 -31.90
N LYS A 315 13.19 -8.16 -32.63
CA LYS A 315 11.85 -8.52 -32.11
C LYS A 315 11.99 -9.28 -30.79
N PRO A 316 11.13 -9.01 -29.80
CA PRO A 316 11.17 -9.74 -28.55
C PRO A 316 10.87 -11.23 -28.79
N VAL A 317 11.51 -12.08 -28.00
CA VAL A 317 11.40 -13.54 -28.09
C VAL A 317 11.01 -14.08 -26.72
N ILE A 318 10.05 -14.99 -26.67
CA ILE A 318 9.72 -15.75 -25.46
C ILE A 318 9.74 -17.25 -25.74
N VAL A 319 10.47 -18.00 -24.91
CA VAL A 319 10.69 -19.44 -25.07
C VAL A 319 10.44 -20.21 -23.78
N ASN A 320 10.02 -21.46 -23.94
CA ASN A 320 9.93 -22.45 -22.87
C ASN A 320 11.05 -23.51 -23.04
N LYS A 321 12.04 -23.50 -22.16
CA LYS A 321 13.30 -24.25 -22.33
C LYS A 321 13.26 -25.77 -22.05
N ILE A 322 12.13 -26.36 -21.63
CA ILE A 322 12.01 -27.83 -21.43
C ILE A 322 11.35 -28.56 -22.61
N ALA A 323 10.78 -27.85 -23.59
CA ALA A 323 10.39 -28.48 -24.84
C ALA A 323 11.59 -28.47 -25.79
N ALA A 324 11.98 -29.64 -26.31
CA ALA A 324 12.93 -29.79 -27.42
C ALA A 324 12.39 -29.22 -28.77
N ASN A 325 11.46 -28.26 -28.70
CA ASN A 325 11.00 -27.44 -29.80
C ASN A 325 11.26 -25.98 -29.38
N SER A 326 12.44 -25.49 -29.72
CA SER A 326 12.65 -24.05 -29.82
C SER A 326 11.61 -23.50 -30.78
N VAL A 327 10.63 -22.76 -30.26
CA VAL A 327 9.90 -21.79 -31.08
C VAL A 327 10.90 -20.67 -31.34
N THR A 328 11.66 -20.83 -32.41
CA THR A 328 12.38 -19.73 -33.04
C THR A 328 11.37 -19.07 -33.97
N ILE A 329 11.02 -17.82 -33.69
CA ILE A 329 10.29 -16.95 -34.62
C ILE A 329 11.29 -16.38 -35.61
#